data_AF-A0A9E4MIR4-F1
#
_entry.id   AF-A0A9E4MIR4-F1
#
_cell.length_a   1.000
_cell.length_b   1.000
_cell.length_c   1.000
_cell.angle_alpha   90.00
_cell.angle_beta   90.00
_cell.angle_gamma   90.00
#
_symmetry.space_group_name_H-M   'P 1'
#
loop_
_entity.id
_entity.type
_entity.pdbx_description
1 polymer ?
#
loop_
_entity_poly.entity_id
_entity_poly.type
_entity_poly.pdbx_seq_one_letter_code
_entity_poly.pdbx_strand_id
1 'polypeptide(L)'
;TEPGPPGTLATGVIRPRIAINRFWPTYPAGIYRCRDGWLGVTTVTPSQWQSLCTLLGLPELGSEPRYQVSINRLEDADALDAAIEPRLLERTGLEWVEAGQAARIPMALAPTPAELLELDQYRGRGAWVEAEHPDHGRFPAPGTPFRLHRTPAAGDGRAPRLGEHNDTTSGPEMPARTRVARPRAPRAPDPAPRHGTAGRRTQWWRTRMTAPIAAPTCSETSGSST
;
A
#
# COMPACT_ATOMS: atom_id res chain seq x y z
N THR A 1 1.17 29.30 0.04
CA THR A 1 1.57 27.93 0.42
C THR A 1 0.75 27.58 1.63
N GLU A 2 -0.44 27.02 1.43
CA GLU A 2 -1.32 26.72 2.56
C GLU A 2 -0.67 25.68 3.47
N PRO A 3 -0.58 25.94 4.78
CA PRO A 3 -0.08 24.97 5.73
C PRO A 3 -1.03 23.77 5.75
N GLY A 4 -0.47 22.57 5.63
CA GLY A 4 -1.20 21.32 5.79
C GLY A 4 -1.94 21.24 7.13
N PRO A 5 -2.81 20.23 7.32
CA PRO A 5 -3.77 20.19 8.40
C PRO A 5 -3.10 20.40 9.77
N PRO A 6 -3.72 21.21 10.66
CA PRO A 6 -3.13 21.65 11.92
C PRO A 6 -3.13 20.48 12.91
N GLY A 7 -2.12 19.62 12.86
CA GLY A 7 -2.08 18.40 13.66
C GLY A 7 -0.88 18.27 14.59
N THR A 8 0.31 18.57 14.08
CA THR A 8 1.56 18.15 14.75
C THR A 8 2.49 19.31 15.06
N LEU A 9 2.51 20.35 14.22
CA LEU A 9 3.41 21.49 14.42
C LEU A 9 2.86 22.53 15.42
N ALA A 10 1.54 22.57 15.62
CA ALA A 10 0.90 23.61 16.44
C ALA A 10 0.83 23.29 17.94
N THR A 11 0.83 22.02 18.33
CA THR A 11 0.58 21.59 19.73
C THR A 11 1.80 20.99 20.42
N GLY A 12 2.89 20.73 19.70
CA GLY A 12 4.06 20.02 20.23
C GLY A 12 3.80 18.54 20.58
N VAL A 13 2.60 18.03 20.28
CA VAL A 13 2.22 16.64 20.57
C VAL A 13 2.43 15.80 19.31
N ILE A 14 3.37 14.84 19.40
CA ILE A 14 3.51 13.78 18.41
C ILE A 14 2.30 12.87 18.56
N ARG A 15 1.40 12.87 17.58
CA ARG A 15 0.26 11.96 17.59
C ARG A 15 0.76 10.52 17.41
N PRO A 16 0.39 9.59 18.31
CA PRO A 16 0.75 8.19 18.13
C PRO A 16 0.03 7.62 16.91
N ARG A 17 0.58 6.55 16.33
CA ARG A 17 -0.15 5.72 15.37
C ARG A 17 -1.40 5.19 16.06
N ILE A 18 -2.57 5.49 15.51
CA ILE A 18 -3.86 5.09 16.08
C ILE A 18 -4.09 3.59 15.84
N ALA A 19 -3.96 3.14 14.59
CA ALA A 19 -4.01 1.72 14.21
C ALA A 19 -3.38 1.51 12.82
N ILE A 20 -3.56 0.32 12.24
CA ILE A 20 -3.28 0.04 10.84
C ILE A 20 -4.41 0.65 10.00
N ASN A 21 -4.08 1.42 8.96
CA ASN A 21 -5.04 2.01 8.02
C ASN A 21 -6.18 2.84 8.66
N ARG A 22 -5.94 3.50 9.80
CA ARG A 22 -6.88 4.44 10.43
C ARG A 22 -6.27 5.83 10.50
N PHE A 23 -6.95 6.81 9.90
CA PHE A 23 -6.47 8.19 9.79
C PHE A 23 -7.45 9.16 10.45
N TRP A 24 -6.96 9.95 11.41
CA TRP A 24 -7.77 11.03 11.98
C TRP A 24 -7.97 12.16 10.96
N PRO A 25 -9.13 12.84 10.89
CA PRO A 25 -10.37 12.64 11.67
C PRO A 25 -11.40 11.75 10.96
N THR A 26 -11.00 11.01 9.92
CA THR A 26 -11.94 10.43 8.95
C THR A 26 -11.92 8.91 8.98
N TYR A 27 -13.09 8.31 9.06
CA TYR A 27 -13.22 6.86 9.02
C TYR A 27 -14.57 6.44 8.42
N PRO A 28 -14.65 5.40 7.58
CA PRO A 28 -13.53 4.62 7.04
C PRO A 28 -12.71 5.40 6.01
N ALA A 29 -11.38 5.32 6.16
CA ALA A 29 -10.37 5.81 5.24
C ALA A 29 -9.18 4.85 5.34
N GLY A 30 -9.15 3.81 4.52
CA GLY A 30 -8.22 2.71 4.71
C GLY A 30 -8.20 1.73 3.55
N ILE A 31 -7.38 0.69 3.69
CA ILE A 31 -7.27 -0.41 2.72
C ILE A 31 -7.84 -1.66 3.38
N TYR A 32 -8.79 -2.28 2.69
CA TYR A 32 -9.58 -3.43 3.12
C TYR A 32 -9.33 -4.62 2.20
N ARG A 33 -9.50 -5.84 2.71
CA ARG A 33 -9.45 -7.05 1.89
C ARG A 33 -10.79 -7.20 1.15
N CYS A 34 -10.72 -7.53 -0.14
CA CYS A 34 -11.88 -7.97 -0.92
C CYS A 34 -11.65 -9.39 -1.45
N ARG A 35 -12.60 -9.93 -2.24
CA ARG A 35 -12.57 -11.33 -2.71
C ARG A 35 -11.24 -11.73 -3.37
N ASP A 36 -10.68 -10.86 -4.19
CA ASP A 36 -9.52 -11.14 -5.04
C ASP A 36 -8.33 -10.20 -4.80
N GLY A 37 -8.44 -9.24 -3.88
CA GLY A 37 -7.46 -8.16 -3.82
C GLY A 37 -7.57 -7.27 -2.58
N TRP A 38 -6.94 -6.12 -2.68
CA TRP A 38 -7.06 -5.07 -1.69
C TRP A 38 -7.81 -3.90 -2.32
N LEU A 39 -8.68 -3.28 -1.53
CA LEU A 39 -9.54 -2.18 -1.93
C LEU A 39 -9.30 -1.01 -0.98
N GLY A 40 -8.89 0.13 -1.52
CA GLY A 40 -8.91 1.40 -0.82
C GLY A 40 -10.34 1.94 -0.76
N VAL A 41 -10.83 2.26 0.43
CA VAL A 41 -12.14 2.87 0.67
C VAL A 41 -11.95 4.15 1.46
N THR A 42 -12.52 5.26 0.99
CA THR A 42 -12.45 6.55 1.69
C THR A 42 -13.81 7.22 1.72
N THR A 43 -14.34 7.46 2.92
CA THR A 43 -15.61 8.17 3.13
C THR A 43 -15.40 9.40 4.01
N VAL A 44 -15.42 10.57 3.39
CA VAL A 44 -15.17 11.84 4.07
C VAL A 44 -16.47 12.49 4.52
N THR A 45 -17.49 12.45 3.67
CA THR A 45 -18.76 13.15 3.89
C THR A 45 -19.84 12.22 4.46
N PRO A 46 -20.86 12.76 5.17
CA PRO A 46 -22.00 11.97 5.65
C PRO A 46 -22.77 11.29 4.51
N SER A 47 -22.89 11.93 3.34
CA SER A 47 -23.54 11.32 2.18
C SER A 47 -22.76 10.12 1.65
N GLN A 48 -21.42 10.21 1.59
CA GLN A 48 -20.58 9.06 1.22
C GLN A 48 -20.70 7.91 2.22
N TRP A 49 -20.84 8.21 3.52
CA TRP A 49 -21.10 7.21 4.55
C TRP A 49 -22.42 6.47 4.30
N GLN A 50 -23.51 7.21 4.12
CA GLN A 50 -24.82 6.64 3.86
C GLN A 50 -24.83 5.80 2.58
N SER A 51 -24.20 6.29 1.51
CA SER A 51 -24.04 5.54 0.27
C SER A 51 -23.23 4.25 0.48
N LEU A 52 -22.14 4.29 1.26
CA LEU A 52 -21.35 3.11 1.58
C LEU A 52 -22.17 2.08 2.35
N CYS A 53 -22.86 2.50 3.41
CA CYS A 53 -23.72 1.63 4.20
C CYS A 53 -24.82 0.99 3.34
N THR A 54 -25.45 1.75 2.45
CA THR A 54 -26.45 1.23 1.51
C THR A 54 -25.82 0.21 0.56
N LEU A 55 -24.66 0.52 -0.01
CA LEU A 55 -23.95 -0.35 -0.95
C LEU A 55 -23.52 -1.68 -0.32
N LEU A 56 -23.16 -1.66 0.97
CA LEU A 56 -22.76 -2.84 1.74
C LEU A 56 -23.96 -3.59 2.36
N GLY A 57 -25.20 -3.12 2.16
CA GLY A 57 -26.38 -3.73 2.77
C GLY A 57 -26.37 -3.63 4.30
N LEU A 58 -25.95 -2.47 4.82
CA LEU A 58 -25.92 -2.09 6.23
C LEU A 58 -26.62 -0.73 6.45
N PRO A 59 -27.83 -0.48 5.89
CA PRO A 59 -28.49 0.82 5.93
C PRO A 59 -28.73 1.34 7.36
N GLU A 60 -28.88 0.46 8.33
CA GLU A 60 -29.04 0.78 9.75
C GLU A 60 -27.84 1.59 10.29
N LEU A 61 -26.60 1.22 9.93
CA LEU A 61 -25.39 1.97 10.30
C LEU A 61 -25.33 3.33 9.58
N GLY A 62 -25.89 3.39 8.37
CA GLY A 62 -25.98 4.63 7.59
C GLY A 62 -26.97 5.63 8.20
N SER A 63 -28.03 5.14 8.84
CA SER A 63 -29.07 5.97 9.47
C SER A 63 -28.75 6.39 10.91
N GLU A 64 -27.80 5.72 11.56
CA GLU A 64 -27.43 6.00 12.95
C GLU A 64 -26.89 7.45 13.11
N PRO A 65 -27.55 8.30 13.93
CA PRO A 65 -27.13 9.67 14.16
C PRO A 65 -25.67 9.79 14.64
N ARG A 66 -25.21 8.84 15.48
CA ARG A 66 -23.83 8.83 15.98
C ARG A 66 -22.82 8.78 14.83
N TYR A 67 -23.09 8.03 13.77
CA TYR A 67 -22.15 7.81 12.65
C TYR A 67 -22.23 8.87 11.56
N GLN A 68 -23.11 9.87 11.66
CA GLN A 68 -23.07 11.03 10.76
C GLN A 68 -21.83 11.91 10.97
N VAL A 69 -21.15 11.76 12.11
CA VAL A 69 -19.91 12.47 12.44
C VAL A 69 -18.73 11.52 12.29
N SER A 70 -17.78 11.86 11.42
CA SER A 70 -16.62 11.01 11.10
C SER A 70 -15.75 10.63 12.30
N ILE A 71 -15.64 11.51 13.30
CA ILE A 71 -14.82 11.20 14.48
C ILE A 71 -15.46 10.10 15.35
N ASN A 72 -16.78 10.10 15.47
CA ASN A 72 -17.51 9.06 16.22
C ASN A 72 -17.38 7.70 15.53
N ARG A 73 -17.34 7.68 14.19
CA ARG A 73 -17.06 6.46 13.43
C ARG A 73 -15.66 5.92 13.74
N LEU A 74 -14.67 6.81 13.91
CA LEU A 74 -13.31 6.42 14.27
C LEU A 74 -13.22 5.87 15.70
N GLU A 75 -14.02 6.38 16.65
CA GLU A 75 -14.09 5.86 18.01
C GLU A 75 -14.65 4.42 18.06
N ASP A 76 -15.61 4.10 17.19
CA ASP A 76 -16.21 2.77 17.07
C ASP A 76 -15.62 1.94 15.91
N ALA A 77 -14.40 2.28 15.45
CA ALA A 77 -13.82 1.69 14.25
C ALA A 77 -13.74 0.15 14.31
N ASP A 78 -13.45 -0.44 15.48
CA ASP A 78 -13.41 -1.90 15.61
C ASP A 78 -14.77 -2.56 15.33
N ALA A 79 -15.87 -1.95 15.79
CA ALA A 79 -17.22 -2.46 15.58
C ALA A 79 -17.67 -2.26 14.12
N LEU A 80 -17.29 -1.12 13.52
CA LEU A 80 -17.60 -0.83 12.12
C LEU A 80 -16.78 -1.72 11.17
N ASP A 81 -15.49 -1.95 11.43
CA ASP A 81 -14.67 -2.89 10.65
C ASP A 81 -15.28 -4.30 10.70
N ALA A 82 -15.72 -4.77 11.88
CA ALA A 82 -16.36 -6.08 12.03
C ALA A 82 -17.64 -6.25 11.20
N ALA A 83 -18.37 -5.16 10.92
CA ALA A 83 -19.55 -5.17 10.06
C ALA A 83 -19.21 -4.99 8.57
N ILE A 84 -18.23 -4.14 8.25
CA ILE A 84 -17.87 -3.75 6.88
C ILE A 84 -17.01 -4.80 6.19
N GLU A 85 -15.99 -5.35 6.87
CA GLU A 85 -15.02 -6.26 6.27
C GLU A 85 -15.66 -7.53 5.66
N PRO A 86 -16.60 -8.22 6.33
CA PRO A 86 -17.26 -9.38 5.75
C PRO A 86 -17.97 -9.06 4.44
N ARG A 87 -18.60 -7.88 4.34
CA ARG A 87 -19.31 -7.43 3.14
C ARG A 87 -18.33 -7.22 1.99
N LEU A 88 -17.19 -6.57 2.24
CA LEU A 88 -16.19 -6.30 1.20
C LEU A 88 -15.58 -7.57 0.60
N LEU A 89 -15.61 -8.70 1.32
CA LEU A 89 -15.15 -10.00 0.80
C LEU A 89 -16.10 -10.65 -0.21
N GLU A 90 -17.34 -10.17 -0.34
CA GLU A 90 -18.36 -10.80 -1.20
C GLU A 90 -18.11 -10.58 -2.70
N ARG A 91 -17.45 -9.46 -3.06
CA ARG A 91 -17.19 -9.06 -4.46
C ARG A 91 -15.71 -8.80 -4.72
N THR A 92 -15.33 -8.87 -5.99
CA THR A 92 -14.00 -8.47 -6.45
C THR A 92 -13.77 -6.98 -6.20
N GLY A 93 -12.49 -6.59 -6.16
CA GLY A 93 -12.13 -5.18 -6.07
C GLY A 93 -12.69 -4.36 -7.23
N LEU A 94 -12.70 -4.90 -8.45
CA LEU A 94 -13.18 -4.18 -9.62
C LEU A 94 -14.70 -3.95 -9.55
N GLU A 95 -15.48 -4.97 -9.19
CA GLU A 95 -16.93 -4.83 -8.96
C GLU A 95 -17.23 -3.76 -7.89
N TRP A 96 -16.42 -3.67 -6.83
CA TRP A 96 -16.56 -2.62 -5.82
C TRP A 96 -16.20 -1.24 -6.34
N VAL A 97 -15.13 -1.10 -7.12
CA VAL A 97 -14.73 0.18 -7.72
C VAL A 97 -15.82 0.70 -8.65
N GLU A 98 -16.38 -0.15 -9.51
CA GLU A 98 -17.47 0.22 -10.42
C GLU A 98 -18.73 0.63 -9.65
N ALA A 99 -19.15 -0.16 -8.66
CA ALA A 99 -20.32 0.15 -7.83
C ALA A 99 -20.10 1.42 -6.98
N GLY A 100 -18.90 1.59 -6.42
CA GLY A 100 -18.50 2.77 -5.66
C GLY A 100 -18.51 4.03 -6.52
N GLN A 101 -17.98 3.96 -7.74
CA GLN A 101 -18.01 5.07 -8.69
C GLN A 101 -19.45 5.49 -9.03
N ALA A 102 -20.34 4.53 -9.29
CA ALA A 102 -21.76 4.79 -9.53
C ALA A 102 -22.44 5.43 -8.31
N ALA A 103 -22.08 5.00 -7.10
CA ALA A 103 -22.59 5.52 -5.83
C ALA A 103 -21.88 6.80 -5.33
N ARG A 104 -20.93 7.35 -6.11
CA ARG A 104 -20.11 8.54 -5.76
C ARG A 104 -19.26 8.34 -4.49
N ILE A 105 -18.84 7.10 -4.23
CA ILE A 105 -17.97 6.72 -3.13
C ILE A 105 -16.53 6.55 -3.68
N PRO A 106 -15.54 7.24 -3.10
CA PRO A 106 -14.14 7.02 -3.43
C PRO A 106 -13.69 5.60 -3.05
N MET A 107 -13.60 4.73 -4.07
CA MET A 107 -13.05 3.39 -3.99
C MET A 107 -12.00 3.20 -5.08
N ALA A 108 -10.89 2.55 -4.76
CA ALA A 108 -9.82 2.26 -5.72
C ALA A 108 -9.17 0.91 -5.42
N LEU A 109 -8.73 0.21 -6.46
CA LEU A 109 -7.90 -0.97 -6.28
C LEU A 109 -6.57 -0.60 -5.61
N ALA A 110 -6.08 -1.47 -4.73
CA ALA A 110 -4.74 -1.43 -4.18
C ALA A 110 -3.92 -2.59 -4.78
N PRO A 111 -3.40 -2.41 -6.02
CA PRO A 111 -2.70 -3.46 -6.76
C PRO A 111 -1.33 -3.77 -6.15
N THR A 112 -0.83 -4.97 -6.42
CA THR A 112 0.58 -5.30 -6.20
C THR A 112 1.49 -4.54 -7.18
N PRO A 113 2.81 -4.43 -6.91
CA PRO A 113 3.74 -3.79 -7.84
C PRO A 113 3.73 -4.43 -9.25
N ALA A 114 3.50 -5.73 -9.35
CA ALA A 114 3.41 -6.42 -10.64
C ALA A 114 2.12 -6.06 -11.39
N GLU A 115 0.97 -6.07 -10.70
CA GLU A 115 -0.32 -5.68 -11.28
C GLU A 115 -0.35 -4.20 -11.70
N LEU A 116 0.37 -3.33 -10.99
CA LEU A 116 0.46 -1.90 -11.31
C LEU A 116 1.00 -1.63 -12.73
N LEU A 117 1.88 -2.50 -13.24
CA LEU A 117 2.42 -2.42 -14.61
C LEU A 117 1.35 -2.71 -15.67
N GLU A 118 0.35 -3.52 -15.32
CA GLU A 118 -0.69 -4.01 -16.22
C GLU A 118 -1.95 -3.13 -16.22
N LEU A 119 -2.11 -2.22 -15.26
CA LEU A 119 -3.27 -1.34 -15.19
C LEU A 119 -3.37 -0.39 -16.40
N ASP A 120 -4.51 -0.46 -17.08
CA ASP A 120 -4.84 0.35 -18.27
C ASP A 120 -4.63 1.85 -18.05
N GLN A 121 -4.98 2.35 -16.86
CA GLN A 121 -4.81 3.76 -16.52
C GLN A 121 -3.35 4.20 -16.59
N TYR A 122 -2.40 3.37 -16.15
CA TYR A 122 -0.97 3.70 -16.17
C TYR A 122 -0.36 3.44 -17.56
N ARG A 123 -0.75 2.36 -18.23
CA ARG A 123 -0.29 2.04 -19.60
C ARG A 123 -0.75 3.07 -20.62
N GLY A 124 -2.05 3.37 -20.66
CA GLY A 124 -2.61 4.40 -21.55
C GLY A 124 -2.08 5.80 -21.26
N ARG A 125 -1.52 6.00 -20.06
CA ARG A 125 -0.85 7.23 -19.65
C ARG A 125 0.66 7.22 -19.94
N GLY A 126 1.25 6.18 -20.51
CA GLY A 126 2.70 6.11 -20.67
C GLY A 126 3.44 6.38 -19.36
N ALA A 127 2.88 5.92 -18.23
CA ALA A 127 3.48 6.10 -16.92
C ALA A 127 4.78 5.29 -16.77
N TRP A 128 4.92 4.27 -17.60
CA TRP A 128 6.08 3.40 -17.70
C TRP A 128 6.88 3.75 -18.96
N VAL A 129 8.17 3.96 -18.79
CA VAL A 129 9.14 4.14 -19.88
C VAL A 129 10.11 2.96 -19.87
N GLU A 130 10.71 2.66 -21.01
CA GLU A 130 11.77 1.66 -21.09
C GLU A 130 13.09 2.32 -20.68
N ALA A 131 13.71 1.81 -19.62
CA ALA A 131 15.05 2.19 -19.19
C ALA A 131 16.04 1.10 -19.57
N GLU A 132 17.29 1.48 -19.81
CA GLU A 132 18.38 0.55 -20.13
C GLU A 132 19.51 0.71 -19.11
N HIS A 133 20.00 -0.40 -18.57
CA HIS A 133 21.24 -0.42 -17.78
C HIS A 133 22.29 -1.27 -18.49
N PRO A 134 23.53 -0.78 -18.66
CA PRO A 134 24.59 -1.48 -19.41
C PRO A 134 24.84 -2.92 -18.99
N ASP A 135 24.67 -3.21 -17.69
CA ASP A 135 24.91 -4.54 -17.11
C ASP A 135 23.63 -5.35 -16.83
N HIS A 136 22.45 -4.75 -16.95
CA HIS A 136 21.17 -5.38 -16.58
C HIS A 136 20.11 -5.35 -17.70
N GLY A 137 20.44 -4.81 -18.86
CA GLY A 137 19.55 -4.76 -20.03
C GLY A 137 18.41 -3.76 -19.87
N ARG A 138 17.33 -4.01 -20.62
CA ARG A 138 16.14 -3.14 -20.69
C ARG A 138 15.09 -3.57 -19.67
N PHE A 139 14.45 -2.61 -19.01
CA PHE A 139 13.40 -2.85 -18.01
C PHE A 139 12.41 -1.68 -17.93
N PRO A 140 11.15 -1.91 -17.52
CA PRO A 140 10.20 -0.84 -17.32
C PRO A 140 10.56 -0.03 -16.06
N ALA A 141 10.56 1.30 -16.21
CA ALA A 141 10.81 2.25 -15.12
C ALA A 141 9.69 3.30 -15.06
N PRO A 142 9.41 3.90 -13.89
CA PRO A 142 8.52 5.04 -13.81
C PRO A 142 9.03 6.20 -14.68
N GLY A 143 8.18 6.71 -15.55
CA GLY A 143 8.44 7.94 -16.29
C GLY A 143 8.32 9.19 -15.41
N THR A 144 8.55 10.36 -16.00
CA THR A 144 8.31 11.63 -15.31
C THR A 144 6.83 11.76 -14.94
N PRO A 145 6.48 12.02 -13.66
CA PRO A 145 5.08 12.08 -13.22
C PRO A 145 4.31 13.27 -13.82
N PHE A 146 5.03 14.28 -14.30
CA PHE A 146 4.48 15.46 -14.97
C PHE A 146 4.65 15.34 -16.48
N ARG A 147 3.55 15.53 -17.23
CA ARG A 147 3.59 15.66 -18.68
C ARG A 147 3.61 17.12 -19.09
N LEU A 148 4.76 17.55 -19.59
CA LEU A 148 4.97 18.90 -20.10
C LEU A 148 4.81 18.91 -21.62
N HIS A 149 3.86 19.70 -22.11
CA HIS A 149 3.55 19.75 -23.54
C HIS A 149 4.59 20.51 -24.38
N ARG A 150 5.27 21.52 -23.81
CA ARG A 150 6.30 22.31 -24.51
C ARG A 150 7.73 21.81 -24.29
N THR A 151 7.97 21.18 -23.15
CA THR A 151 9.31 20.73 -22.73
C THR A 151 9.20 19.32 -22.15
N PRO A 152 8.80 18.33 -22.99
CA PRO A 152 8.74 16.95 -22.53
C PRO A 152 10.09 16.53 -21.95
N ALA A 153 10.07 15.69 -20.92
CA ALA A 153 11.30 15.15 -20.37
C ALA A 153 12.06 14.42 -21.48
N ALA A 154 13.30 14.82 -21.73
CA ALA A 154 14.14 14.27 -22.77
C ALA A 154 15.31 13.52 -22.09
N GLY A 155 15.48 12.26 -22.46
CA GLY A 155 16.54 11.37 -22.03
C GLY A 155 16.44 10.06 -22.82
N ASP A 156 17.56 9.39 -23.02
CA ASP A 156 17.62 8.11 -23.73
C ASP A 156 17.23 6.91 -22.85
N GLY A 157 16.87 7.17 -21.59
CA GLY A 157 16.50 6.14 -20.62
C GLY A 157 17.69 5.32 -20.11
N ARG A 158 18.92 5.67 -20.48
CA ARG A 158 20.11 4.89 -20.11
C ARG A 158 20.66 5.31 -18.75
N ALA A 159 20.73 4.36 -17.83
CA ALA A 159 21.43 4.54 -16.57
C ALA A 159 22.95 4.47 -16.80
N PRO A 160 23.75 5.40 -16.26
CA PRO A 160 25.20 5.35 -16.39
C PRO A 160 25.82 4.29 -15.48
N ARG A 161 26.97 3.75 -15.89
CA ARG A 161 27.84 2.98 -15.01
C ARG A 161 28.48 3.89 -13.96
N LEU A 162 28.89 3.29 -12.84
CA LEU A 162 29.70 3.96 -11.85
C LEU A 162 31.01 4.47 -12.50
N GLY A 163 31.21 5.78 -12.49
CA GLY A 163 32.40 6.43 -13.03
C GLY A 163 32.40 6.69 -14.54
N GLU A 164 31.30 6.39 -15.25
CA GLU A 164 31.24 6.52 -16.73
C GLU A 164 31.53 7.93 -17.24
N HIS A 165 31.20 8.96 -16.45
CA HIS A 165 31.38 10.37 -16.82
C HIS A 165 32.49 11.07 -16.06
N ASN A 166 33.39 10.33 -15.38
CA ASN A 166 34.47 10.93 -14.61
C ASN A 166 35.41 11.77 -15.49
N ASP A 167 35.76 11.26 -16.68
CA ASP A 167 36.69 11.92 -17.59
C ASP A 167 36.09 13.14 -18.29
N THR A 168 34.75 13.17 -18.45
CA THR A 168 34.02 14.27 -19.10
C THR A 168 33.62 15.38 -18.13
N THR A 169 33.74 15.13 -16.82
CA THR A 169 33.34 16.07 -15.77
C THR A 169 34.58 16.54 -15.03
N SER A 170 35.34 17.44 -15.62
CA SER A 170 36.53 18.08 -15.01
C SER A 170 36.11 19.07 -13.91
N GLY A 171 35.47 18.58 -12.84
CA GLY A 171 35.30 19.36 -11.61
C GLY A 171 36.65 19.51 -10.90
N PRO A 172 36.87 20.56 -10.09
CA PRO A 172 38.08 20.63 -9.26
C PRO A 172 38.19 19.35 -8.45
N GLU A 173 39.38 18.74 -8.46
CA GLU A 173 39.69 17.53 -7.70
C GLU A 173 39.31 17.78 -6.24
N MET A 174 38.19 17.22 -5.81
CA MET A 174 37.77 17.34 -4.41
C MET A 174 38.74 16.48 -3.62
N PRO A 175 39.49 17.05 -2.65
CA PRO A 175 40.41 16.27 -1.82
C PRO A 175 39.68 15.04 -1.30
N ALA A 176 40.34 13.89 -1.40
CA ALA A 176 39.84 12.63 -0.88
C ALA A 176 39.29 12.91 0.52
N ARG A 177 37.96 12.78 0.69
CA ARG A 177 37.36 12.91 2.01
C ARG A 177 37.99 11.80 2.85
N THR A 178 38.91 12.17 3.75
CA THR A 178 39.38 11.27 4.79
C THR A 178 38.13 10.75 5.46
N ARG A 179 37.83 9.46 5.25
CA ARG A 179 36.72 8.81 5.90
C ARG A 179 37.08 8.79 7.38
N VAL A 180 36.70 9.83 8.11
CA VAL A 180 36.79 9.81 9.58
C VAL A 180 35.98 8.60 9.97
N ALA A 181 36.66 7.57 10.46
CA ALA A 181 36.01 6.39 11.01
C ALA A 181 35.05 6.90 12.07
N ARG A 182 33.75 6.90 11.73
CA ARG A 182 32.72 7.28 12.69
C ARG A 182 32.82 6.21 13.77
N PRO A 183 33.15 6.56 15.03
CA PRO A 183 33.22 5.56 16.08
C PRO A 183 31.88 4.82 16.08
N ARG A 184 31.96 3.50 15.96
CA ARG A 184 30.78 2.64 16.03
C ARG A 184 30.11 2.99 17.35
N ALA A 185 28.88 3.52 17.29
CA ALA A 185 28.12 3.79 18.50
C ALA A 185 28.15 2.52 19.36
N PRO A 186 28.43 2.62 20.66
CA PRO A 186 28.39 1.45 21.53
C PRO A 186 27.05 0.77 21.32
N ARG A 187 27.10 -0.55 21.11
CA ARG A 187 25.89 -1.37 21.01
C ARG A 187 25.04 -1.02 22.23
N ALA A 188 23.82 -0.55 22.02
CA ALA A 188 22.90 -0.31 23.11
C ALA A 188 22.87 -1.57 23.99
N PRO A 189 22.94 -1.44 25.33
CA PRO A 189 22.80 -2.60 26.20
C PRO A 189 21.52 -3.32 25.82
N ASP A 190 21.56 -4.66 25.79
CA ASP A 190 20.36 -5.45 25.53
C ASP A 190 19.27 -4.96 26.48
N PRO A 191 18.04 -4.71 25.98
CA PRO A 191 16.96 -4.25 26.83
C PRO A 191 16.83 -5.22 27.99
N ALA A 192 16.79 -4.67 29.21
CA ALA A 192 16.62 -5.45 30.43
C ALA A 192 15.49 -6.48 30.23
N PRO A 193 15.65 -7.72 30.72
CA PRO A 193 14.61 -8.73 30.60
C PRO A 193 13.32 -8.11 31.14
N ARG A 194 12.33 -7.97 30.25
CA ARG A 194 11.02 -7.45 30.65
C ARG A 194 10.52 -8.36 31.75
N HIS A 195 10.51 -7.87 32.99
CA HIS A 195 9.86 -8.55 34.08
C HIS A 195 8.43 -8.81 33.62
N GLY A 196 8.12 -10.09 33.44
CA GLY A 196 6.80 -10.50 33.03
C GLY A 196 5.81 -10.05 34.09
N THR A 197 5.00 -9.04 33.76
CA THR A 197 3.65 -9.02 34.28
C THR A 197 2.95 -10.21 33.65
N ALA A 198 2.86 -11.27 34.44
CA ALA A 198 2.05 -12.43 34.15
C ALA A 198 0.64 -11.99 33.73
N GLY A 199 0.11 -12.63 32.69
CA GLY A 199 -1.33 -12.60 32.41
C GLY A 199 -1.75 -12.09 31.04
N ARG A 200 -1.38 -12.85 29.99
CA ARG A 200 -2.27 -13.40 28.94
C ARG A 200 -1.48 -13.60 27.64
N ARG A 201 -1.05 -14.84 27.42
CA ARG A 201 -0.55 -15.32 26.13
C ARG A 201 -1.73 -15.45 25.16
N THR A 202 -1.78 -14.66 24.12
CA THR A 202 -2.55 -14.98 22.91
C THR A 202 -1.57 -15.46 21.85
N GLN A 203 -1.54 -16.78 21.66
CA GLN A 203 -0.78 -17.49 20.62
C GLN A 203 -1.47 -17.27 19.27
N TRP A 204 -0.97 -16.33 18.46
CA TRP A 204 -1.46 -16.10 17.10
C TRP A 204 -0.32 -15.95 16.09
N TRP A 205 0.63 -16.88 16.12
CA TRP A 205 1.51 -17.16 15.00
C TRP A 205 2.33 -18.39 15.37
N ARG A 206 1.87 -19.57 14.95
CA ARG A 206 2.65 -20.80 14.72
C ARG A 206 1.67 -21.94 14.52
N THR A 207 1.21 -22.08 13.30
CA THR A 207 0.87 -23.41 12.79
C THR A 207 1.49 -23.54 11.41
N ARG A 208 2.64 -24.24 11.42
CA ARG A 208 3.24 -25.07 10.38
C ARG A 208 2.82 -24.80 8.92
N MET A 209 3.67 -24.07 8.18
CA MET A 209 3.92 -24.38 6.77
C MET A 209 5.13 -25.31 6.69
N THR A 210 4.88 -26.61 6.67
CA THR A 210 5.76 -27.61 6.07
C THR A 210 4.90 -28.81 5.67
N ALA A 211 4.50 -28.84 4.41
CA ALA A 211 4.13 -30.06 3.70
C ALA A 211 4.67 -29.94 2.26
N PRO A 212 5.41 -30.94 1.76
CA PRO A 212 5.95 -30.93 0.40
C PRO A 212 4.85 -31.15 -0.64
N ILE A 213 4.98 -30.48 -1.78
CA ILE A 213 4.16 -30.68 -2.98
C ILE A 213 4.46 -32.08 -3.53
N ALA A 214 3.49 -32.99 -3.47
CA ALA A 214 3.53 -34.27 -4.18
C ALA A 214 3.04 -34.06 -5.62
N ALA A 215 3.87 -34.47 -6.59
CA ALA A 215 3.49 -34.55 -8.00
C ALA A 215 2.55 -35.75 -8.23
N PRO A 216 1.56 -35.66 -9.13
CA PRO A 216 0.71 -36.80 -9.47
C PRO A 216 1.51 -37.82 -10.29
N THR A 217 1.63 -39.04 -9.76
CA THR A 217 2.13 -40.22 -10.48
C THR A 217 1.14 -40.62 -11.57
N CYS A 218 1.63 -40.67 -12.79
CA CYS A 218 0.94 -41.19 -13.96
C CYS A 218 0.82 -42.72 -13.82
N SER A 219 -0.39 -43.22 -13.59
CA SER A 219 -0.67 -44.66 -13.62
C SER A 219 -0.96 -45.09 -15.06
N GLU A 220 0.04 -45.71 -15.70
CA GLU A 220 -0.18 -46.58 -16.85
C GLU A 220 -1.16 -47.70 -16.46
N THR A 221 -2.32 -47.74 -17.11
CA THR A 221 -3.15 -48.94 -17.17
C THR A 221 -3.06 -49.48 -18.58
N SER A 222 -2.28 -50.56 -18.71
CA SER A 222 -2.28 -51.46 -19.85
C SER A 222 -3.63 -52.15 -19.97
N GLY A 223 -4.32 -51.90 -21.07
CA GLY A 223 -5.54 -52.61 -21.48
C GLY A 223 -5.36 -53.10 -22.90
N SER A 224 -4.98 -54.37 -23.03
CA SER A 224 -4.75 -55.10 -24.27
C SER A 224 -5.99 -55.16 -25.16
N SER A 225 -5.73 -55.07 -26.45
CA SER A 225 -6.58 -55.49 -27.56
C SER A 225 -6.97 -56.98 -27.51
N THR A 226 -8.14 -57.25 -28.11
CA THR A 226 -8.81 -58.53 -28.46
C THR A 226 -9.78 -59.07 -27.44
#